data_AF-A0AAV6PQZ4-F1
#
_entry.id   AF-A0AAV6PQZ4-F1
#
_cell.length_a   1.000
_cell.length_b   1.000
_cell.length_c   1.000
_cell.angle_alpha   90.00
_cell.angle_beta   90.00
_cell.angle_gamma   90.00
#
_symmetry.space_group_name_H-M   'P 1'
#
loop_
_entity.id
_entity.type
_entity.pdbx_description
1 polymer ?
#
loop_
_entity_poly.entity_id
_entity_poly.type
_entity_poly.pdbx_seq_one_letter_code
_entity_poly.pdbx_strand_id
1 'polypeptide(L)'
;MCPAGLPLAFFSWGRSYWIILFAGRCSSCSPPSLSRRSCELNMATVPVYCICRLPYDVTQFMIECDACKDWFHGSCVEVDEDDAPDIDIYHCPNCEKTHGKSTLKKKKNWSKHDTGQSTDIKAVQNGSQVFIKELRSRTFPSADDVVVKLSGGQLNMHYLEDNGFNDPVLVQKKDGLGLSMPAPTFYISDVENYVGPDVGVDVVDVTKQTDSTMKLKEFVDYYYSTNRKKVLNVINLEFSDTRMNSIVESPQIVRQLSWVENYWPDDALLGKPKVTKYCLICVKDSYTDFHIECGGASVWYHILK
;
A
#
# COMPACT_ATOMS: atom_id res chain seq x y z
N MET A 1 -21.98 23.00 -14.18
CA MET A 1 -21.81 23.20 -12.73
C MET A 1 -22.56 22.07 -12.03
N CYS A 2 -21.84 21.02 -11.63
CA CYS A 2 -22.35 19.93 -10.80
C CYS A 2 -21.50 19.92 -9.51
N PRO A 3 -22.09 19.64 -8.34
CA PRO A 3 -21.43 19.81 -7.05
C PRO A 3 -20.33 18.74 -6.89
N ALA A 4 -19.18 19.18 -6.38
CA ALA A 4 -18.07 18.31 -6.03
C ALA A 4 -18.52 17.28 -4.99
N GLY A 5 -18.46 15.99 -5.35
CA GLY A 5 -18.58 14.90 -4.38
C GLY A 5 -17.40 14.98 -3.41
N LEU A 6 -17.71 14.98 -2.11
CA LEU A 6 -16.71 14.98 -1.04
C LEU A 6 -15.88 13.70 -1.12
N PRO A 7 -14.54 13.78 -1.18
CA PRO A 7 -13.70 12.61 -1.04
C PRO A 7 -13.73 12.13 0.42
N LEU A 8 -13.76 10.81 0.65
CA LEU A 8 -13.75 10.17 1.98
C LEU A 8 -12.40 9.51 2.25
N ALA A 9 -11.87 9.71 3.46
CA ALA A 9 -10.61 9.13 3.93
C ALA A 9 -10.91 7.92 4.79
N PHE A 10 -10.13 6.86 4.63
CA PHE A 10 -10.28 5.64 5.42
C PHE A 10 -9.57 5.78 6.77
N PHE A 11 -10.30 5.47 7.84
CA PHE A 11 -9.80 5.47 9.21
C PHE A 11 -10.04 4.12 9.87
N SER A 12 -8.98 3.37 10.15
CA SER A 12 -9.08 2.17 11.00
C SER A 12 -8.94 2.57 12.46
N TRP A 13 -10.07 2.64 13.18
CA TRP A 13 -10.14 2.69 14.64
C TRP A 13 -11.10 1.60 15.10
N GLY A 14 -10.60 0.71 15.97
CA GLY A 14 -11.28 -0.51 16.39
C GLY A 14 -12.73 -0.30 16.82
N ARG A 15 -13.65 -0.78 15.98
CA ARG A 15 -14.89 -1.52 16.24
C ARG A 15 -15.54 -1.76 14.87
N SER A 16 -16.24 -2.87 14.73
CA SER A 16 -16.74 -3.41 13.46
C SER A 16 -17.64 -2.43 12.70
N TYR A 17 -17.17 -1.90 11.57
CA TYR A 17 -17.99 -1.13 10.64
C TYR A 17 -17.59 -1.41 9.18
N TRP A 18 -18.58 -1.42 8.31
CA TRP A 18 -18.51 -1.65 6.86
C TRP A 18 -18.85 -0.36 6.13
N ILE A 19 -18.16 -0.09 5.02
CA ILE A 19 -18.47 1.04 4.15
C ILE A 19 -18.34 0.54 2.72
N ILE A 20 -19.36 0.79 1.88
CA ILE A 20 -19.25 0.67 0.43
C ILE A 20 -19.24 2.09 -0.15
N LEU A 21 -18.18 2.47 -0.85
CA LEU A 21 -18.03 3.81 -1.45
C LEU A 21 -18.15 3.78 -2.98
N PHE A 22 -18.55 4.91 -3.56
CA PHE A 22 -18.84 5.15 -4.97
C PHE A 22 -17.97 6.29 -5.53
N ALA A 23 -17.60 6.26 -6.82
CA ALA A 23 -17.71 7.39 -7.77
C ALA A 23 -17.00 7.17 -9.12
N GLY A 24 -17.72 7.43 -10.23
CA GLY A 24 -17.34 8.37 -11.29
C GLY A 24 -16.15 8.09 -12.23
N ARG A 25 -16.45 7.72 -13.48
CA ARG A 25 -15.51 7.55 -14.63
C ARG A 25 -14.63 8.78 -14.92
N CYS A 26 -13.37 8.53 -15.30
CA CYS A 26 -12.67 9.34 -16.31
C CYS A 26 -11.61 8.53 -17.09
N SER A 27 -11.39 8.93 -18.34
CA SER A 27 -10.82 8.15 -19.45
C SER A 27 -9.29 8.18 -19.54
N SER A 28 -8.75 7.09 -20.09
CA SER A 28 -7.35 6.73 -20.36
C SER A 28 -6.54 7.66 -21.28
N CYS A 29 -5.21 7.73 -21.05
CA CYS A 29 -4.19 7.99 -22.08
C CYS A 29 -2.95 7.09 -21.86
N SER A 30 -2.47 6.47 -22.95
CA SER A 30 -1.26 5.61 -23.01
C SER A 30 -0.02 6.40 -23.48
N PRO A 31 1.22 5.89 -23.25
CA PRO A 31 2.47 6.61 -23.51
C PRO A 31 3.07 6.32 -24.90
N PRO A 32 3.97 7.18 -25.44
CA PRO A 32 4.77 6.86 -26.62
C PRO A 32 6.21 6.44 -26.29
N SER A 33 6.84 5.88 -27.32
CA SER A 33 7.96 4.93 -27.35
C SER A 33 9.37 5.55 -27.41
N LEU A 34 10.35 4.75 -26.95
CA LEU A 34 11.79 4.98 -27.07
C LEU A 34 12.34 4.60 -28.45
N SER A 35 13.22 5.44 -29.02
CA SER A 35 14.03 5.12 -30.20
C SER A 35 15.49 4.88 -29.84
N ARG A 36 16.02 3.74 -30.30
CA ARG A 36 17.43 3.33 -30.21
C ARG A 36 18.34 4.16 -31.12
N ARG A 37 19.54 4.48 -30.66
CA ARG A 37 20.72 4.67 -31.52
C ARG A 37 21.94 3.99 -30.89
N SER A 38 22.56 3.14 -31.68
CA SER A 38 23.85 2.47 -31.46
C SER A 38 25.02 3.41 -31.79
N CYS A 39 26.11 3.34 -31.03
CA CYS A 39 27.43 3.80 -31.45
C CYS A 39 28.53 2.85 -30.92
N GLU A 40 29.61 2.79 -31.68
CA GLU A 40 30.61 1.73 -31.76
C GLU A 40 31.55 1.59 -30.55
N LEU A 41 32.01 0.35 -30.33
CA LEU A 41 32.93 -0.03 -29.26
C LEU A 41 34.37 0.45 -29.55
N ASN A 42 34.91 1.27 -28.65
CA ASN A 42 36.33 1.27 -28.33
C ASN A 42 36.56 0.30 -27.17
N MET A 43 37.55 -0.60 -27.29
CA MET A 43 37.96 -1.50 -26.21
C MET A 43 38.69 -0.71 -25.10
N ALA A 44 37.91 0.00 -24.28
CA ALA A 44 38.29 0.36 -22.93
C ALA A 44 37.87 -0.79 -22.02
N THR A 45 38.75 -1.23 -21.11
CA THR A 45 38.39 -2.15 -20.04
C THR A 45 37.20 -1.54 -19.27
N VAL A 46 36.04 -2.21 -19.32
CA VAL A 46 34.82 -1.72 -18.69
C VAL A 46 35.10 -1.59 -17.18
N PRO A 47 34.91 -0.40 -16.58
CA PRO A 47 35.14 -0.23 -15.16
C PRO A 47 34.19 -1.15 -14.37
N VAL A 48 34.76 -1.89 -13.43
CA VAL A 48 34.04 -2.79 -12.53
C VAL A 48 33.94 -2.15 -11.15
N TYR A 49 32.79 -2.36 -10.52
CA TYR A 49 32.45 -1.76 -9.23
C TYR A 49 32.07 -2.86 -8.23
N CYS A 50 31.81 -2.44 -7.00
CA CYS A 50 31.28 -3.27 -5.93
C CYS A 50 32.23 -4.42 -5.52
N ILE A 51 31.86 -5.12 -4.46
CA ILE A 51 32.53 -6.35 -4.02
C ILE A 51 32.39 -7.50 -5.03
N CYS A 52 31.34 -7.47 -5.87
CA CYS A 52 31.07 -8.49 -6.88
C CYS A 52 31.87 -8.29 -8.18
N ARG A 53 32.59 -7.18 -8.33
CA ARG A 53 33.44 -6.86 -9.51
C ARG A 53 32.68 -6.99 -10.84
N LEU A 54 31.45 -6.49 -10.87
CA LEU A 54 30.62 -6.43 -12.07
C LEU A 54 30.65 -5.01 -12.67
N PRO A 55 30.43 -4.87 -14.00
CA PRO A 55 30.26 -3.56 -14.62
C PRO A 55 28.98 -2.89 -14.13
N TYR A 56 28.89 -1.57 -14.33
CA TYR A 56 27.71 -0.79 -13.97
C TYR A 56 26.45 -1.25 -14.71
N ASP A 57 25.35 -1.43 -13.97
CA ASP A 57 24.03 -1.80 -14.47
C ASP A 57 23.01 -0.75 -14.03
N VAL A 58 22.35 -0.12 -15.00
CA VAL A 58 21.34 0.95 -14.76
C VAL A 58 20.08 0.45 -14.06
N THR A 59 19.83 -0.86 -14.06
CA THR A 59 18.64 -1.45 -13.42
C THR A 59 18.85 -1.77 -11.95
N GLN A 60 20.08 -1.69 -11.45
CA GLN A 60 20.43 -2.02 -10.07
C GLN A 60 20.76 -0.75 -9.30
N PHE A 61 20.11 -0.58 -8.16
CA PHE A 61 20.43 0.50 -7.23
C PHE A 61 21.87 0.35 -6.70
N MET A 62 22.64 1.45 -6.74
CA MET A 62 24.01 1.52 -6.21
C MET A 62 24.20 2.74 -5.31
N ILE A 63 25.07 2.60 -4.30
CA ILE A 63 25.45 3.65 -3.36
C ILE A 63 26.98 3.83 -3.33
N GLU A 64 27.46 5.07 -3.28
CA GLU A 64 28.89 5.41 -3.23
C GLU A 64 29.42 5.43 -1.79
N CYS A 65 30.54 4.76 -1.54
CA CYS A 65 31.23 4.82 -0.25
C CYS A 65 32.07 6.10 -0.11
N ASP A 66 31.84 6.87 0.95
CA ASP A 66 32.53 8.13 1.20
C ASP A 66 34.04 7.99 1.45
N ALA A 67 34.47 6.83 1.95
CA ALA A 67 35.87 6.57 2.28
C ALA A 67 36.70 6.10 1.07
N CYS A 68 36.22 5.09 0.34
CA CYS A 68 36.97 4.51 -0.78
C CYS A 68 36.55 5.01 -2.16
N LYS A 69 35.46 5.80 -2.25
CA LYS A 69 34.91 6.36 -3.50
C LYS A 69 34.56 5.31 -4.56
N ASP A 70 34.30 4.07 -4.12
CA ASP A 70 33.80 2.97 -4.96
C ASP A 70 32.28 2.83 -4.79
N TRP A 71 31.62 2.26 -5.78
CA TRP A 71 30.16 2.10 -5.85
C TRP A 71 29.76 0.67 -5.50
N PHE A 72 28.69 0.50 -4.72
CA PHE A 72 28.23 -0.80 -4.25
C PHE A 72 26.76 -1.01 -4.57
N HIS A 73 26.40 -2.19 -5.10
CA HIS A 73 24.99 -2.56 -5.28
C HIS A 73 24.31 -2.66 -3.91
N GLY A 74 23.12 -2.07 -3.77
CA GLY A 74 22.35 -2.12 -2.53
C GLY A 74 22.13 -3.54 -2.02
N SER A 75 21.80 -4.46 -2.93
CA SER A 75 21.65 -5.90 -2.65
C SER A 75 22.93 -6.59 -2.17
N CYS A 76 24.12 -6.12 -2.56
CA CYS A 76 25.41 -6.68 -2.15
C CYS A 76 25.87 -6.21 -0.76
N VAL A 77 25.30 -5.11 -0.27
CA VAL A 77 25.71 -4.46 0.99
C VAL A 77 24.54 -4.24 1.95
N GLU A 78 23.39 -4.86 1.68
CA GLU A 78 22.16 -4.80 2.48
C GLU A 78 21.66 -3.36 2.71
N VAL A 79 21.73 -2.53 1.66
CA VAL A 79 21.17 -1.18 1.64
C VAL A 79 20.05 -1.12 0.62
N ASP A 80 18.82 -0.93 1.09
CA ASP A 80 17.67 -0.75 0.23
C ASP A 80 17.69 0.65 -0.42
N GLU A 81 17.19 0.73 -1.66
CA GLU A 81 17.08 1.99 -2.41
C GLU A 81 16.31 3.06 -1.62
N ASP A 82 15.29 2.65 -0.88
CA ASP A 82 14.45 3.52 -0.04
C ASP A 82 15.17 4.13 1.18
N ASP A 83 16.24 3.48 1.65
CA ASP A 83 17.02 3.90 2.82
C ASP A 83 18.18 4.82 2.42
N ALA A 84 18.63 4.74 1.16
CA ALA A 84 19.74 5.53 0.64
C ALA A 84 19.59 7.05 0.84
N PRO A 85 18.41 7.67 0.66
CA PRO A 85 18.23 9.10 0.90
C PRO A 85 18.42 9.51 2.36
N ASP A 86 18.24 8.59 3.30
CA ASP A 86 18.36 8.82 4.75
C ASP A 86 19.81 8.66 5.25
N ILE A 87 20.71 8.08 4.43
CA ILE A 87 22.13 7.96 4.72
C ILE A 87 22.83 9.30 4.41
N ASP A 88 23.62 9.81 5.36
CA ASP A 88 24.42 11.04 5.22
C ASP A 88 25.82 10.74 4.70
N ILE A 89 26.48 9.75 5.33
CA ILE A 89 27.81 9.28 4.95
C ILE A 89 27.73 7.76 4.91
N TYR A 90 27.97 7.18 3.74
CA TYR A 90 27.96 5.73 3.57
C TYR A 90 29.39 5.18 3.64
N HIS A 91 29.61 4.18 4.51
CA HIS A 91 30.83 3.39 4.55
C HIS A 91 30.52 1.94 4.21
N CYS A 92 31.21 1.40 3.20
CA CYS A 92 31.08 -0.01 2.83
C CYS A 92 31.61 -0.96 3.92
N PRO A 93 31.28 -2.26 3.89
CA PRO A 93 31.68 -3.22 4.94
C PRO A 93 33.19 -3.30 5.22
N ASN A 94 34.02 -2.96 4.23
CA ASN A 94 35.47 -2.88 4.40
C ASN A 94 35.90 -1.58 5.10
N CYS A 95 35.32 -0.45 4.71
CA CYS A 95 35.63 0.87 5.28
C CYS A 95 35.00 1.08 6.66
N GLU A 96 33.93 0.36 7.00
CA GLU A 96 33.33 0.41 8.33
C GLU A 96 34.34 0.09 9.44
N LYS A 97 35.28 -0.84 9.16
CA LYS A 97 36.30 -1.27 10.13
C LYS A 97 37.31 -0.18 10.46
N THR A 98 37.56 0.76 9.54
CA THR A 98 38.57 1.81 9.69
C THR A 98 37.98 3.20 9.91
N HIS A 99 36.79 3.49 9.36
CA HIS A 99 36.13 4.80 9.42
C HIS A 99 34.84 4.80 10.26
N GLY A 100 34.44 3.66 10.82
CA GLY A 100 33.22 3.50 11.59
C GLY A 100 31.98 3.30 10.72
N LYS A 101 30.83 3.05 11.37
CA LYS A 101 29.54 2.80 10.69
C LYS A 101 29.06 4.00 9.88
N SER A 102 28.29 3.72 8.83
CA SER A 102 27.55 4.73 8.06
C SER A 102 26.71 5.62 8.97
N THR A 103 26.73 6.92 8.73
CA THR A 103 25.94 7.89 9.50
C THR A 103 24.67 8.23 8.76
N LEU A 104 23.55 8.24 9.46
CA LEU A 104 22.27 8.71 8.93
C LEU A 104 22.20 10.24 9.03
N LYS A 105 21.45 10.86 8.12
CA LYS A 105 21.16 12.29 8.18
C LYS A 105 20.54 12.57 9.53
N LYS A 106 21.11 13.53 10.27
CA LYS A 106 20.55 13.95 11.55
C LYS A 106 19.12 14.43 11.30
N LYS A 107 18.13 13.60 11.64
CA LYS A 107 16.76 14.08 11.88
C LYS A 107 16.93 15.20 12.91
N LYS A 108 16.67 16.45 12.51
CA LYS A 108 16.68 17.57 13.46
C LYS A 108 15.71 17.18 14.56
N ASN A 109 16.26 16.91 15.74
CA ASN A 109 15.46 16.62 16.91
C ASN A 109 14.45 17.75 17.05
N TRP A 110 13.18 17.38 17.15
CA TRP A 110 12.15 18.21 17.73
C TRP A 110 12.48 18.38 19.22
N SER A 111 13.51 19.18 19.49
CA SER A 111 13.91 19.60 20.82
C SER A 111 13.17 20.89 21.13
N LYS A 112 12.46 20.88 22.26
CA LYS A 112 11.97 22.06 22.98
C LYS A 112 12.99 23.21 22.88
N HIS A 113 12.48 24.42 22.61
CA HIS A 113 13.21 25.69 22.39
C HIS A 113 13.77 25.89 20.99
N ASP A 114 12.90 26.21 20.03
CA ASP A 114 13.26 27.16 18.98
C ASP A 114 12.68 28.52 19.37
N THR A 115 13.53 29.37 19.92
CA THR A 115 13.21 30.77 20.23
C THR A 115 13.27 31.53 18.91
N GLY A 116 12.18 31.44 18.15
CA GLY A 116 11.81 32.28 17.01
C GLY A 116 12.93 32.85 16.13
N GLN A 117 13.16 32.23 14.98
CA GLN A 117 13.20 32.90 13.66
C GLN A 117 13.46 31.88 12.54
N SER A 118 12.39 31.26 12.05
CA SER A 118 12.32 30.63 10.73
C SER A 118 10.91 30.82 10.21
N THR A 119 10.75 31.66 9.19
CA THR A 119 9.47 32.07 8.60
C THR A 119 8.89 31.08 7.59
N ASP A 120 9.48 29.89 7.43
CA ASP A 120 8.92 28.85 6.56
C ASP A 120 8.02 27.90 7.37
N ILE A 121 6.73 28.22 7.44
CA ILE A 121 5.69 27.26 7.84
C ILE A 121 5.57 26.24 6.71
N LYS A 122 6.35 25.16 6.76
CA LYS A 122 6.17 24.03 5.84
C LYS A 122 4.86 23.32 6.19
N ALA A 123 4.04 23.07 5.18
CA ALA A 123 2.81 22.30 5.33
C ALA A 123 3.12 20.91 5.90
N VAL A 124 2.27 20.43 6.81
CA VAL A 124 2.37 19.08 7.36
C VAL A 124 2.08 18.08 6.25
N GLN A 125 3.00 17.13 6.03
CA GLN A 125 2.86 16.10 5.00
C GLN A 125 1.88 15.00 5.43
N ASN A 126 1.03 14.57 4.50
CA ASN A 126 0.08 13.48 4.70
C ASN A 126 0.81 12.18 5.09
N GLY A 127 0.21 11.43 6.02
CA GLY A 127 0.79 10.20 6.56
C GLY A 127 1.92 10.38 7.59
N SER A 128 2.44 11.59 7.78
CA SER A 128 3.41 11.86 8.86
C SER A 128 2.80 11.69 10.26
N GLN A 129 3.61 11.41 11.28
CA GLN A 129 3.11 11.26 12.65
C GLN A 129 2.39 12.52 13.17
N VAL A 130 2.84 13.71 12.76
CA VAL A 130 2.19 14.98 13.09
C VAL A 130 0.81 15.05 12.43
N PHE A 131 0.74 14.74 11.13
CA PHE A 131 -0.53 14.67 10.39
C PHE A 131 -1.51 13.70 11.06
N ILE A 132 -1.09 12.47 11.37
CA ILE A 132 -1.94 11.46 12.00
C ILE A 132 -2.47 11.94 13.37
N LYS A 133 -1.63 12.63 14.15
CA LYS A 133 -2.05 13.21 15.44
C LYS A 133 -3.09 14.31 15.25
N GLU A 134 -2.85 15.24 14.33
CA GLU A 134 -3.79 16.31 14.00
C GLU A 134 -5.11 15.73 13.49
N LEU A 135 -5.03 14.76 12.60
CA LEU A 135 -6.18 14.13 11.96
C LEU A 135 -7.12 13.47 12.95
N ARG A 136 -6.59 12.85 14.01
CA ARG A 136 -7.38 12.27 15.11
C ARG A 136 -8.02 13.29 16.02
N SER A 137 -7.42 14.47 16.13
CA SER A 137 -7.97 15.57 16.91
C SER A 137 -9.01 16.38 16.14
N ARG A 138 -9.12 16.17 14.82
CA ARG A 138 -10.14 16.84 14.00
C ARG A 138 -11.53 16.30 14.35
N THR A 139 -12.50 17.20 14.30
CA THR A 139 -13.92 16.89 14.44
C THR A 139 -14.53 16.78 13.06
N PHE A 140 -15.16 15.65 12.77
CA PHE A 140 -15.90 15.39 11.54
C PHE A 140 -17.39 15.23 11.85
N PRO A 141 -18.29 15.61 10.94
CA PRO A 141 -19.68 15.17 10.99
C PRO A 141 -19.76 13.64 11.08
N SER A 142 -20.79 13.11 11.74
CA SER A 142 -20.94 11.67 11.87
C SER A 142 -21.27 11.05 10.53
N ALA A 143 -20.67 9.89 10.24
CA ALA A 143 -21.07 9.10 9.08
C ALA A 143 -22.53 8.59 9.21
N ASP A 144 -23.06 8.52 10.43
CA ASP A 144 -24.45 8.10 10.70
C ASP A 144 -25.49 8.95 9.95
N ASP A 145 -25.15 10.17 9.56
CA ASP A 145 -26.04 11.08 8.83
C ASP A 145 -26.16 10.73 7.34
N VAL A 146 -25.24 9.94 6.79
CA VAL A 146 -25.17 9.59 5.36
C VAL A 146 -25.19 8.08 5.09
N VAL A 147 -24.83 7.25 6.07
CA VAL A 147 -24.79 5.79 5.87
C VAL A 147 -26.18 5.16 5.98
N VAL A 148 -26.50 4.30 5.02
CA VAL A 148 -27.71 3.47 5.04
C VAL A 148 -27.42 2.21 5.86
N LYS A 149 -28.12 2.05 6.99
CA LYS A 149 -27.94 0.90 7.88
C LYS A 149 -28.90 -0.22 7.52
N LEU A 150 -28.38 -1.37 7.11
CA LEU A 150 -29.18 -2.55 6.74
C LEU A 150 -28.75 -3.78 7.55
N SER A 151 -29.66 -4.73 7.73
CA SER A 151 -29.29 -6.11 8.06
C SER A 151 -28.86 -6.87 6.80
N GLY A 152 -28.12 -7.96 6.96
CA GLY A 152 -27.65 -8.73 5.81
C GLY A 152 -28.78 -9.26 4.92
N GLY A 153 -29.92 -9.65 5.51
CA GLY A 153 -31.09 -10.09 4.73
C GLY A 153 -31.80 -8.98 3.96
N GLN A 154 -31.66 -7.72 4.39
CA GLN A 154 -32.24 -6.57 3.67
C GLN A 154 -31.38 -6.12 2.49
N LEU A 155 -30.06 -6.35 2.53
CA LEU A 155 -29.17 -5.99 1.43
C LEU A 155 -29.23 -7.05 0.32
N ASN A 156 -30.17 -6.86 -0.60
CA ASN A 156 -30.43 -7.75 -1.73
C ASN A 156 -30.80 -6.95 -3.00
N MET A 157 -30.93 -7.63 -4.14
CA MET A 157 -31.24 -6.97 -5.43
C MET A 157 -32.51 -6.15 -5.40
N HIS A 158 -33.60 -6.67 -4.80
CA HIS A 158 -34.88 -5.96 -4.70
C HIS A 158 -34.73 -4.63 -3.96
N TYR A 159 -33.97 -4.61 -2.86
CA TYR A 159 -33.68 -3.37 -2.15
C TYR A 159 -32.95 -2.35 -3.04
N LEU A 160 -31.92 -2.79 -3.77
CA LEU A 160 -31.13 -1.90 -4.63
C LEU A 160 -31.88 -1.42 -5.86
N GLU A 161 -32.78 -2.22 -6.42
CA GLU A 161 -33.65 -1.82 -7.53
C GLU A 161 -34.67 -0.75 -7.09
N ASP A 162 -35.24 -0.91 -5.90
CA ASP A 162 -36.24 0.02 -5.35
C ASP A 162 -35.63 1.34 -4.87
N ASN A 163 -34.45 1.28 -4.23
CA ASN A 163 -33.85 2.41 -3.51
C ASN A 163 -32.61 2.99 -4.20
N GLY A 164 -32.08 2.31 -5.21
CA GLY A 164 -30.79 2.62 -5.80
C GLY A 164 -29.61 2.26 -4.91
N PHE A 165 -28.41 2.64 -5.36
CA PHE A 165 -27.16 2.42 -4.63
C PHE A 165 -26.24 3.64 -4.73
N ASN A 166 -26.62 4.71 -4.05
CA ASN A 166 -25.93 6.01 -4.12
C ASN A 166 -25.22 6.39 -2.82
N ASP A 167 -25.62 5.80 -1.69
CA ASP A 167 -25.11 6.11 -0.36
C ASP A 167 -24.37 4.92 0.24
N PRO A 168 -23.38 5.14 1.13
CA PRO A 168 -22.65 4.03 1.72
C PRO A 168 -23.53 3.15 2.60
N VAL A 169 -23.47 1.84 2.40
CA VAL A 169 -24.25 0.88 3.17
C VAL A 169 -23.40 0.29 4.31
N LEU A 170 -23.92 0.34 5.53
CA LEU A 170 -23.33 -0.25 6.72
C LEU A 170 -24.17 -1.43 7.22
N VAL A 171 -23.56 -2.61 7.28
CA VAL A 171 -24.19 -3.83 7.81
C VAL A 171 -23.44 -4.33 9.04
N GLN A 172 -23.98 -4.16 10.24
CA GLN A 172 -23.23 -4.43 11.48
C GLN A 172 -22.90 -5.91 11.72
N LYS A 173 -23.75 -6.82 11.24
CA LYS A 173 -23.60 -8.27 11.42
C LYS A 173 -23.59 -8.97 10.07
N LYS A 174 -22.66 -9.90 9.88
CA LYS A 174 -22.51 -10.62 8.60
C LYS A 174 -23.67 -11.56 8.27
N ASP A 175 -24.52 -11.88 9.25
CA ASP A 175 -25.65 -12.78 9.08
C ASP A 175 -26.58 -12.29 7.96
N GLY A 176 -26.86 -13.19 7.00
CA GLY A 176 -27.69 -12.89 5.84
C GLY A 176 -26.96 -12.31 4.62
N LEU A 177 -25.68 -11.94 4.72
CA LEU A 177 -24.93 -11.39 3.59
C LEU A 177 -24.45 -12.44 2.57
N GLY A 178 -24.52 -13.74 2.90
CA GLY A 178 -23.89 -14.79 2.09
C GLY A 178 -22.36 -14.62 1.97
N LEU A 179 -21.76 -13.96 2.96
CA LEU A 179 -20.32 -13.73 3.10
C LEU A 179 -19.71 -14.85 3.96
N SER A 180 -18.62 -15.44 3.47
CA SER A 180 -17.76 -16.33 4.25
C SER A 180 -16.43 -15.64 4.54
N MET A 181 -16.01 -15.69 5.80
CA MET A 181 -14.72 -15.16 6.26
C MET A 181 -14.08 -16.19 7.19
N PRO A 182 -12.75 -16.23 7.29
CA PRO A 182 -12.07 -17.10 8.23
C PRO A 182 -12.46 -16.79 9.68
N ALA A 183 -12.16 -17.73 10.58
CA ALA A 183 -12.47 -17.56 12.00
C ALA A 183 -11.79 -16.31 12.59
N PRO A 184 -12.34 -15.66 13.63
CA PRO A 184 -11.71 -14.51 14.29
C PRO A 184 -10.31 -14.79 14.87
N THR A 185 -9.92 -16.06 15.00
CA THR A 185 -8.56 -16.46 15.39
C THR A 185 -7.55 -16.27 14.25
N PHE A 186 -8.00 -16.24 13.00
CA PHE A 186 -7.18 -16.07 11.81
C PHE A 186 -6.33 -14.80 11.90
N TYR A 187 -5.05 -14.91 11.54
CA TYR A 187 -4.09 -13.85 11.75
C TYR A 187 -3.07 -13.79 10.62
N ILE A 188 -2.18 -12.80 10.67
CA ILE A 188 -1.25 -12.52 9.56
C ILE A 188 -0.34 -13.72 9.22
N SER A 189 0.04 -14.53 10.22
CA SER A 189 0.77 -15.78 10.01
C SER A 189 -0.03 -16.79 9.17
N ASP A 190 -1.36 -16.81 9.30
CA ASP A 190 -2.21 -17.65 8.46
C ASP A 190 -2.27 -17.11 7.03
N VAL A 191 -2.28 -15.79 6.84
CA VAL A 191 -2.16 -15.18 5.50
C VAL A 191 -0.88 -15.65 4.81
N GLU A 192 0.28 -15.58 5.49
CA GLU A 192 1.55 -16.10 4.98
C GLU A 192 1.42 -17.58 4.57
N ASN A 193 0.81 -18.40 5.42
CA ASN A 193 0.63 -19.84 5.16
C ASN A 193 -0.27 -20.11 3.95
N TYR A 194 -1.38 -19.39 3.79
CA TYR A 194 -2.33 -19.63 2.69
C TYR A 194 -1.86 -19.04 1.36
N VAL A 195 -1.24 -17.86 1.38
CA VAL A 195 -0.79 -17.12 0.19
C VAL A 195 0.58 -17.60 -0.28
N GLY A 196 1.51 -17.80 0.66
CA GLY A 196 2.88 -18.23 0.41
C GLY A 196 3.91 -17.16 0.83
N PRO A 197 5.01 -17.55 1.49
CA PRO A 197 5.98 -16.61 2.06
C PRO A 197 6.76 -15.81 1.02
N ASP A 198 6.99 -16.40 -0.17
CA ASP A 198 7.77 -15.80 -1.26
C ASP A 198 6.93 -14.91 -2.21
N VAL A 199 5.63 -14.78 -1.96
CA VAL A 199 4.77 -13.89 -2.76
C VAL A 199 5.23 -12.45 -2.56
N GLY A 200 5.55 -11.77 -3.66
CA GLY A 200 5.83 -10.33 -3.65
C GLY A 200 4.56 -9.54 -3.36
N VAL A 201 4.65 -8.59 -2.44
CA VAL A 201 3.54 -7.73 -2.04
C VAL A 201 3.95 -6.26 -2.16
N ASP A 202 3.01 -5.46 -2.65
CA ASP A 202 3.14 -4.01 -2.67
C ASP A 202 2.91 -3.46 -1.26
N VAL A 203 3.88 -2.69 -0.79
CA VAL A 203 3.90 -2.11 0.55
C VAL A 203 4.00 -0.60 0.45
N VAL A 204 3.11 0.08 1.16
CA VAL A 204 3.10 1.54 1.25
C VAL A 204 3.87 1.97 2.49
N ASP A 205 4.93 2.77 2.33
CA ASP A 205 5.48 3.57 3.43
C ASP A 205 4.56 4.76 3.65
N VAL A 206 3.73 4.66 4.69
CA VAL A 206 2.71 5.66 5.04
C VAL A 206 3.35 7.01 5.32
N THR A 207 4.55 7.05 5.90
CA THR A 207 5.17 8.32 6.26
C THR A 207 5.75 9.06 5.06
N LYS A 208 6.19 8.31 4.05
CA LYS A 208 6.74 8.85 2.80
C LYS A 208 5.67 9.01 1.70
N GLN A 209 4.53 8.32 1.83
CA GLN A 209 3.52 8.18 0.78
C GLN A 209 4.13 7.60 -0.52
N THR A 210 4.97 6.58 -0.35
CA THR A 210 5.67 5.88 -1.44
C THR A 210 5.41 4.40 -1.37
N ASP A 211 5.39 3.75 -2.52
CA ASP A 211 5.24 2.30 -2.66
C ASP A 211 6.60 1.63 -2.85
N SER A 212 6.78 0.46 -2.26
CA SER A 212 7.87 -0.46 -2.54
C SER A 212 7.37 -1.90 -2.53
N THR A 213 8.21 -2.84 -2.95
CA THR A 213 7.85 -4.26 -3.02
C THR A 213 8.72 -5.07 -2.07
N MET A 214 8.13 -6.02 -1.35
CA MET A 214 8.87 -6.98 -0.52
C MET A 214 8.19 -8.34 -0.52
N LYS A 215 8.84 -9.37 0.04
CA LYS A 215 8.18 -10.67 0.22
C LYS A 215 7.14 -10.59 1.34
N LEU A 216 6.05 -11.34 1.21
CA LEU A 216 5.03 -11.44 2.26
C LEU A 216 5.64 -11.85 3.60
N LYS A 217 6.62 -12.77 3.58
CA LYS A 217 7.37 -13.16 4.77
C LYS A 217 8.08 -11.99 5.45
N GLU A 218 8.75 -11.14 4.69
CA GLU A 218 9.47 -9.97 5.21
C GLU A 218 8.49 -8.99 5.86
N PHE A 219 7.32 -8.79 5.24
CA PHE A 219 6.26 -7.98 5.83
C PHE A 219 5.68 -8.60 7.11
N VAL A 220 5.49 -9.92 7.16
CA VAL A 220 5.03 -10.63 8.36
C VAL A 220 6.05 -10.49 9.50
N ASP A 221 7.33 -10.67 9.22
CA ASP A 221 8.43 -10.48 10.18
C ASP A 221 8.46 -9.02 10.67
N TYR A 222 8.28 -8.03 9.78
CA TYR A 222 8.11 -6.62 10.13
C TYR A 222 6.89 -6.41 11.06
N TYR A 223 5.76 -7.03 10.76
CA TYR A 223 4.51 -6.85 11.50
C TYR A 223 4.65 -7.33 12.96
N TYR A 224 5.34 -8.45 13.19
CA TYR A 224 5.62 -8.97 14.53
C TYR A 224 6.79 -8.28 15.25
N SER A 225 7.59 -7.49 14.54
CA SER A 225 8.72 -6.76 15.14
C SER A 225 8.25 -5.79 16.23
N THR A 226 8.95 -5.83 17.37
CA THR A 226 8.72 -4.91 18.49
C THR A 226 9.28 -3.51 18.24
N ASN A 227 10.12 -3.34 17.22
CA ASN A 227 10.80 -2.08 16.90
C ASN A 227 10.55 -1.66 15.44
N ARG A 228 9.34 -1.15 15.17
CA ARG A 228 8.95 -0.65 13.85
C ARG A 228 9.40 0.80 13.67
N LYS A 229 10.41 1.01 12.82
CA LYS A 229 10.93 2.35 12.46
C LYS A 229 10.09 3.04 11.38
N LYS A 230 9.44 2.25 10.50
CA LYS A 230 8.56 2.69 9.41
C LYS A 230 7.12 2.25 9.72
N VAL A 231 6.13 2.95 9.15
CA VAL A 231 4.72 2.56 9.19
C VAL A 231 4.39 2.01 7.80
N LEU A 232 4.29 0.69 7.70
CA LEU A 232 4.11 0.00 6.42
C LEU A 232 2.73 -0.66 6.34
N ASN A 233 2.08 -0.55 5.18
CA ASN A 233 0.78 -1.15 4.92
C ASN A 233 0.82 -2.03 3.68
N VAL A 234 0.08 -3.13 3.71
CA VAL A 234 -0.28 -3.89 2.51
C VAL A 234 -1.74 -3.58 2.21
N ILE A 235 -2.02 -2.96 1.07
CA ILE A 235 -3.39 -2.61 0.65
C ILE A 235 -3.87 -3.37 -0.59
N ASN A 236 -2.95 -3.88 -1.41
CA ASN A 236 -3.25 -4.46 -2.73
C ASN A 236 -2.93 -5.96 -2.83
N LEU A 237 -2.92 -6.70 -1.72
CA LEU A 237 -2.70 -8.15 -1.76
C LEU A 237 -3.96 -8.86 -2.27
N GLU A 238 -4.03 -9.01 -3.60
CA GLU A 238 -5.02 -9.84 -4.29
C GLU A 238 -4.69 -11.32 -4.10
N PHE A 239 -5.67 -12.14 -3.75
CA PHE A 239 -5.42 -13.53 -3.36
C PHE A 239 -6.31 -14.57 -4.05
N SER A 240 -7.03 -14.22 -5.12
CA SER A 240 -7.99 -15.12 -5.78
C SER A 240 -7.37 -16.39 -6.34
N ASP A 241 -6.08 -16.36 -6.69
CA ASP A 241 -5.34 -17.52 -7.20
C ASP A 241 -4.62 -18.33 -6.11
N THR A 242 -4.76 -17.94 -4.85
CA THR A 242 -4.10 -18.60 -3.72
C THR A 242 -5.04 -19.58 -3.03
N ARG A 243 -4.50 -20.39 -2.09
CA ARG A 243 -5.34 -21.26 -1.26
C ARG A 243 -6.31 -20.47 -0.38
N MET A 244 -6.01 -19.20 -0.09
CA MET A 244 -6.85 -18.33 0.73
C MET A 244 -8.21 -18.04 0.07
N ASN A 245 -8.31 -18.13 -1.26
CA ASN A 245 -9.57 -17.95 -1.99
C ASN A 245 -10.68 -18.90 -1.51
N SER A 246 -10.31 -20.12 -1.07
CA SER A 246 -11.26 -21.15 -0.63
C SER A 246 -11.94 -20.87 0.72
N ILE A 247 -11.39 -19.96 1.53
CA ILE A 247 -11.88 -19.65 2.88
C ILE A 247 -12.53 -18.27 2.99
N VAL A 248 -12.58 -17.53 1.88
CA VAL A 248 -13.24 -16.22 1.78
C VAL A 248 -14.24 -16.25 0.63
N GLU A 249 -15.48 -15.89 0.91
CA GLU A 249 -16.52 -15.73 -0.11
C GLU A 249 -17.11 -14.33 0.02
N SER A 250 -17.07 -13.56 -1.07
CA SER A 250 -17.60 -12.20 -1.13
C SER A 250 -19.12 -12.20 -0.86
N PRO A 251 -19.70 -11.09 -0.36
CA PRO A 251 -21.13 -11.00 -0.13
C PRO A 251 -21.95 -11.40 -1.37
N GLN A 252 -23.08 -12.06 -1.16
CA GLN A 252 -23.94 -12.54 -2.25
C GLN A 252 -24.33 -11.41 -3.20
N ILE A 253 -24.70 -10.25 -2.66
CA ILE A 253 -25.06 -9.07 -3.46
C ILE A 253 -23.92 -8.59 -4.37
N VAL A 254 -22.67 -8.66 -3.90
CA VAL A 254 -21.49 -8.29 -4.69
C VAL A 254 -21.31 -9.24 -5.87
N ARG A 255 -21.45 -10.55 -5.62
CA ARG A 255 -21.34 -11.57 -6.67
C ARG A 255 -22.47 -11.43 -7.70
N GLN A 256 -23.68 -11.10 -7.28
CA GLN A 256 -24.82 -10.86 -8.16
C GLN A 256 -24.66 -9.62 -9.05
N LEU A 257 -24.00 -8.57 -8.56
CA LEU A 257 -23.78 -7.32 -9.31
C LEU A 257 -22.50 -7.31 -10.13
N SER A 258 -21.51 -8.13 -9.78
CA SER A 258 -20.17 -8.08 -10.36
C SER A 258 -20.18 -8.36 -11.87
N TRP A 259 -19.71 -7.40 -12.67
CA TRP A 259 -19.56 -7.63 -14.10
C TRP A 259 -18.52 -8.68 -14.44
N VAL A 260 -17.44 -8.75 -13.65
CA VAL A 260 -16.37 -9.72 -13.84
C VAL A 260 -16.85 -11.14 -13.56
N GLU A 261 -17.75 -11.33 -12.58
CA GLU A 261 -18.28 -12.66 -12.29
C GLU A 261 -19.38 -13.09 -13.25
N ASN A 262 -20.22 -12.16 -13.73
CA ASN A 262 -21.41 -12.51 -14.51
C ASN A 262 -21.22 -12.41 -16.03
N TYR A 263 -20.24 -11.63 -16.51
CA TYR A 263 -20.12 -11.31 -17.94
C TYR A 263 -18.71 -11.46 -18.50
N TRP A 264 -17.69 -11.76 -17.69
CA TRP A 264 -16.36 -12.00 -18.23
C TRP A 264 -16.31 -13.36 -18.94
N PRO A 265 -15.95 -13.43 -20.23
CA PRO A 265 -15.92 -14.68 -20.96
C PRO A 265 -14.76 -15.57 -20.51
N ASP A 266 -15.02 -16.87 -20.34
CA ASP A 266 -13.98 -17.86 -20.00
C ASP A 266 -12.94 -18.04 -21.11
N ASP A 267 -13.33 -17.79 -22.37
CA ASP A 267 -12.49 -17.88 -23.56
C ASP A 267 -11.84 -16.54 -23.97
N ALA A 268 -11.92 -15.54 -23.09
CA ALA A 268 -11.27 -14.26 -23.32
C ALA A 268 -9.74 -14.45 -23.52
N LEU A 269 -9.21 -13.89 -24.61
CA LEU A 269 -7.77 -13.84 -24.85
C LEU A 269 -7.03 -13.03 -23.78
N LEU A 270 -7.74 -12.10 -23.15
CA LEU A 270 -7.27 -11.35 -21.98
C LEU A 270 -7.64 -12.13 -20.71
N GLY A 271 -6.68 -12.29 -19.80
CA GLY A 271 -6.94 -12.96 -18.52
C GLY A 271 -8.03 -12.25 -17.70
N LYS A 272 -8.80 -13.02 -16.94
CA LYS A 272 -9.85 -12.51 -16.04
C LYS A 272 -9.27 -11.46 -15.08
N PRO A 273 -9.86 -10.25 -14.97
CA PRO A 273 -9.40 -9.24 -14.03
C PRO A 273 -9.44 -9.77 -12.60
N LYS A 274 -8.31 -9.69 -11.90
CA LYS A 274 -8.17 -10.09 -10.51
C LYS A 274 -8.35 -8.87 -9.62
N VAL A 275 -9.61 -8.57 -9.32
CA VAL A 275 -10.01 -7.37 -8.57
C VAL A 275 -11.13 -7.63 -7.56
N THR A 276 -11.33 -8.89 -7.17
CA THR A 276 -12.52 -9.28 -6.40
C THR A 276 -12.23 -9.61 -4.93
N LYS A 277 -11.01 -10.04 -4.59
CA LYS A 277 -10.64 -10.46 -3.24
C LYS A 277 -9.26 -9.95 -2.85
N TYR A 278 -9.24 -8.98 -1.93
CA TYR A 278 -8.04 -8.34 -1.41
C TYR A 278 -7.91 -8.54 0.10
N CYS A 279 -6.69 -8.78 0.57
CA CYS A 279 -6.34 -8.84 1.99
C CYS A 279 -5.56 -7.59 2.36
N LEU A 280 -6.18 -6.71 3.15
CA LEU A 280 -5.53 -5.49 3.63
C LEU A 280 -4.92 -5.76 5.00
N ILE A 281 -3.64 -5.46 5.15
CA ILE A 281 -2.91 -5.60 6.41
C ILE A 281 -2.29 -4.26 6.78
N CYS A 282 -2.88 -3.60 7.76
CA CYS A 282 -2.48 -2.28 8.22
C CYS A 282 -2.00 -2.36 9.67
N VAL A 283 -0.92 -1.66 9.97
CA VAL A 283 -0.47 -1.48 11.35
C VAL A 283 -1.19 -0.30 12.01
N LYS A 284 -0.92 -0.05 13.29
CA LYS A 284 -1.43 1.16 13.94
C LYS A 284 -0.82 2.40 13.28
N ASP A 285 -1.63 3.45 13.14
CA ASP A 285 -1.26 4.76 12.57
C ASP A 285 -1.08 4.78 11.04
N SER A 286 -1.42 3.68 10.38
CA SER A 286 -1.60 3.58 8.95
C SER A 286 -2.62 4.57 8.37
N TYR A 287 -2.32 5.12 7.19
CA TYR A 287 -3.19 6.07 6.49
C TYR A 287 -3.04 5.93 4.97
N THR A 288 -4.17 6.01 4.29
CA THR A 288 -4.27 6.10 2.83
C THR A 288 -5.01 7.39 2.51
N ASP A 289 -4.45 8.20 1.63
CA ASP A 289 -5.05 9.48 1.25
C ASP A 289 -6.37 9.28 0.47
N PHE A 290 -7.12 10.37 0.38
CA PHE A 290 -8.36 10.46 -0.37
C PHE A 290 -8.17 10.03 -1.83
N HIS A 291 -8.96 9.05 -2.27
CA HIS A 291 -8.93 8.57 -3.64
C HIS A 291 -10.30 8.07 -4.09
N ILE A 292 -10.41 7.83 -5.39
CA ILE A 292 -11.53 7.14 -6.03
C ILE A 292 -10.99 5.82 -6.56
N GLU A 293 -11.75 4.76 -6.36
CA GLU A 293 -11.39 3.41 -6.78
C GLU A 293 -11.24 3.31 -8.30
N CYS A 294 -10.29 2.47 -8.73
CA CYS A 294 -9.99 2.30 -10.14
C CYS A 294 -11.24 1.92 -10.94
N GLY A 295 -11.50 2.65 -12.03
CA GLY A 295 -12.69 2.44 -12.85
C GLY A 295 -14.00 2.90 -12.23
N GLY A 296 -13.97 3.59 -11.08
CA GLY A 296 -15.15 3.99 -10.33
C GLY A 296 -15.91 2.80 -9.73
N ALA A 297 -15.18 1.73 -9.43
CA ALA A 297 -15.75 0.49 -8.89
C ALA A 297 -16.38 0.70 -7.51
N SER A 298 -17.48 0.01 -7.24
CA SER A 298 -17.98 -0.17 -5.88
C SER A 298 -17.11 -1.18 -5.14
N VAL A 299 -16.84 -0.91 -3.85
CA VAL A 299 -15.97 -1.76 -3.02
C VAL A 299 -16.70 -2.25 -1.78
N TRP A 300 -16.39 -3.45 -1.31
CA TRP A 300 -16.89 -3.97 -0.04
C TRP A 300 -15.73 -4.21 0.93
N TYR A 301 -15.87 -3.78 2.18
CA TYR A 301 -14.82 -3.92 3.21
C TYR A 301 -15.30 -4.66 4.45
N HIS A 302 -14.65 -5.78 4.78
CA HIS A 302 -14.84 -6.48 6.05
C HIS A 302 -13.67 -6.23 7.01
N ILE A 303 -13.96 -5.71 8.20
CA ILE A 303 -12.97 -5.66 9.29
C ILE A 303 -13.01 -6.99 10.05
N LEU A 304 -11.95 -7.80 9.88
CA LEU A 304 -11.76 -9.02 10.65
C LEU A 304 -11.19 -8.75 12.05
N LYS A 305 -10.24 -7.80 12.15
CA LYS A 305 -9.50 -7.41 13.36
C LYS A 305 -9.19 -5.92 13.38
#